data_AF-A0A4Q4BA24-F1
#
_entry.id   AF-A0A4Q4BA24-F1
#
_cell.length_a   1.000
_cell.length_b   1.000
_cell.length_c   1.000
_cell.angle_alpha   90.00
_cell.angle_beta   90.00
_cell.angle_gamma   90.00
#
_symmetry.space_group_name_H-M   'P 1'
#
loop_
_entity.id
_entity.type
_entity.pdbx_description
1 polymer ?
#
loop_
_entity_poly.entity_id
_entity_poly.type
_entity_poly.pdbx_seq_one_letter_code
_entity_poly.pdbx_strand_id
1 'polypeptide(L)'
;MNYIKLLNAAFEKFFFDDRLNPTHISLYMALFQEWNSSRFADEFYVNRRELMRVAKIGSKSTYHRCVTNLDSWNYLTYFPSNNPYKGSKIKMAIIGTSDEPDMGRYDPILEQLAEEYHPIREPVVGQHRPKNGQVVDSNRPVSGQALVSTINNTKQVNNLKQPKGWQAVIDFFIEKGFNAEEGKKFFEYYETRNWQTSDGKEIRDWRALATNWMGRTELYAKENKPNKKQASQIKDNLRTTKNKDYGQPL
;
A
#
# COMPACT_ATOMS: atom_id res chain seq x y z
N MET A 1 -8.86 -15.34 27.36
CA MET A 1 -8.07 -14.88 26.21
C MET A 1 -8.40 -13.41 25.97
N ASN A 2 -7.41 -12.51 26.06
CA ASN A 2 -7.64 -11.08 25.82
C ASN A 2 -7.42 -10.80 24.33
N TYR A 3 -8.51 -10.65 23.58
CA TYR A 3 -8.46 -10.47 22.12
C TYR A 3 -7.79 -9.16 21.70
N ILE A 4 -7.87 -8.12 22.52
CA ILE A 4 -7.24 -6.82 22.24
C ILE A 4 -5.72 -6.96 22.30
N LYS A 5 -5.20 -7.64 23.33
CA LYS A 5 -3.76 -7.94 23.45
C LYS A 5 -3.27 -8.78 22.27
N LEU A 6 -4.02 -9.82 21.89
CA LEU A 6 -3.67 -10.70 20.77
C LEU A 6 -3.66 -9.95 19.43
N LEU A 7 -4.63 -9.07 19.22
CA LEU A 7 -4.72 -8.26 18.02
C LEU A 7 -3.59 -7.23 17.95
N ASN A 8 -3.26 -6.57 19.06
CA ASN A 8 -2.13 -5.63 19.14
C ASN A 8 -0.80 -6.32 18.85
N ALA A 9 -0.57 -7.51 19.41
CA ALA A 9 0.62 -8.30 19.13
C ALA A 9 0.72 -8.70 17.64
N ALA A 10 -0.41 -9.04 17.02
CA ALA A 10 -0.46 -9.30 15.58
C ALA A 10 -0.12 -8.04 14.76
N PHE A 11 -0.66 -6.87 15.13
CA PHE A 11 -0.35 -5.61 14.45
C PHE A 11 1.11 -5.21 14.57
N GLU A 12 1.73 -5.41 15.73
CA GLU A 12 3.16 -5.19 15.91
C GLU A 12 3.98 -6.09 14.97
N LYS A 13 3.62 -7.38 14.87
CA LYS A 13 4.23 -8.28 13.87
C LYS A 13 4.00 -7.81 12.44
N PHE A 14 2.85 -7.25 12.12
CA PHE A 14 2.57 -6.73 10.78
C PHE A 14 3.42 -5.50 10.45
N PHE A 15 3.67 -4.65 11.44
CA PHE A 15 4.47 -3.44 11.25
C PHE A 15 5.92 -3.74 10.86
N PHE A 16 6.49 -4.82 11.42
CA PHE A 16 7.86 -5.25 11.12
C PHE A 16 7.98 -6.23 9.95
N ASP A 17 6.87 -6.73 9.39
CA ASP A 17 6.89 -7.68 8.28
C ASP A 17 6.50 -7.00 6.95
N ASP A 18 7.53 -6.59 6.20
CA ASP A 18 7.40 -5.95 4.88
C ASP A 18 6.80 -6.87 3.80
N ARG A 19 6.68 -8.18 4.05
CA ARG A 19 6.10 -9.13 3.08
C ARG A 19 4.57 -9.02 3.02
N LEU A 20 3.95 -8.49 4.08
CA LEU A 20 2.51 -8.31 4.15
C LEU A 20 2.06 -7.19 3.22
N ASN A 21 0.86 -7.36 2.68
CA ASN A 21 0.21 -6.33 1.88
C ASN A 21 -1.16 -6.04 2.50
N PRO A 22 -1.84 -4.95 2.10
CA PRO A 22 -3.15 -4.62 2.67
C PRO A 22 -4.19 -5.74 2.51
N THR A 23 -4.10 -6.57 1.47
CA THR A 23 -5.01 -7.71 1.27
C THR A 23 -4.73 -8.86 2.24
N HIS A 24 -3.47 -9.11 2.62
CA HIS A 24 -3.12 -10.07 3.66
C HIS A 24 -3.67 -9.60 5.00
N ILE A 25 -3.48 -8.32 5.34
CA ILE A 25 -4.00 -7.73 6.59
C ILE A 25 -5.52 -7.81 6.62
N SER A 26 -6.20 -7.43 5.53
CA SER A 26 -7.67 -7.49 5.47
C SER A 26 -8.20 -8.92 5.59
N LEU A 27 -7.53 -9.90 4.97
CA LEU A 27 -7.90 -11.32 5.11
C LEU A 27 -7.67 -11.82 6.53
N TYR A 28 -6.54 -11.47 7.15
CA TYR A 28 -6.25 -11.80 8.53
C TYR A 28 -7.30 -11.22 9.48
N MET A 29 -7.70 -9.96 9.29
CA MET A 29 -8.74 -9.33 10.12
C MET A 29 -10.09 -10.04 10.00
N ALA A 30 -10.49 -10.41 8.78
CA ALA A 30 -11.70 -11.18 8.56
C ALA A 30 -11.66 -12.54 9.25
N LEU A 31 -10.51 -13.23 9.20
CA LEU A 31 -10.29 -14.50 9.88
C LEU A 31 -10.28 -14.35 11.40
N PHE A 32 -9.64 -13.30 11.92
CA PHE A 32 -9.59 -13.01 13.35
C PHE A 32 -10.99 -12.72 13.90
N GLN A 33 -11.81 -11.98 13.15
CA GLN A 33 -13.21 -11.76 13.51
C GLN A 33 -14.00 -13.07 13.55
N GLU A 34 -13.84 -13.95 12.56
CA GLU A 34 -14.48 -15.27 12.54
C GLU A 34 -14.02 -16.16 13.71
N TRP A 35 -12.73 -16.09 14.05
CA TRP A 35 -12.16 -16.80 15.18
C TRP A 35 -12.72 -16.31 16.53
N ASN A 36 -12.90 -15.00 16.68
CA ASN A 36 -13.57 -14.40 17.84
C ASN A 36 -15.03 -14.85 17.94
N SER A 37 -15.77 -14.85 16.83
CA SER A 37 -17.14 -15.38 16.75
C SER A 37 -17.20 -16.87 17.14
N SER A 38 -16.14 -17.62 16.80
CA SER A 38 -15.95 -19.03 17.15
C SER A 38 -15.40 -19.26 18.56
N ARG A 39 -15.40 -18.23 19.43
CA ARG A 39 -14.92 -18.27 20.82
C ARG A 39 -13.46 -18.73 20.96
N PHE A 40 -12.61 -18.35 20.01
CA PHE A 40 -11.19 -18.72 19.97
C PHE A 40 -10.95 -20.24 19.97
N ALA A 41 -11.79 -21.00 19.26
CA ALA A 41 -11.59 -22.42 19.05
C ALA A 41 -10.20 -22.72 18.46
N ASP A 42 -9.61 -23.87 18.81
CA ASP A 42 -8.30 -24.28 18.28
C ASP A 42 -8.31 -24.39 16.75
N GLU A 43 -9.44 -24.84 16.20
CA GLU A 43 -9.68 -24.94 14.76
C GLU A 43 -11.13 -24.53 14.46
N PHE A 44 -11.35 -23.82 13.36
CA PHE A 44 -12.69 -23.43 12.91
C PHE A 44 -12.86 -23.55 11.39
N TYR A 45 -14.10 -23.70 10.96
CA TYR A 45 -14.45 -23.80 9.55
C TYR A 45 -14.80 -22.43 8.98
N VAL A 46 -14.29 -22.14 7.79
CA VAL A 46 -14.53 -20.89 7.08
C VAL A 46 -15.24 -21.12 5.75
N ASN A 47 -16.22 -20.27 5.47
CA ASN A 47 -16.82 -20.18 4.16
C ASN A 47 -16.05 -19.16 3.32
N ARG A 48 -15.34 -19.65 2.30
CA ARG A 48 -14.57 -18.80 1.38
C ARG A 48 -15.38 -17.64 0.80
N ARG A 49 -16.65 -17.85 0.42
CA ARG A 49 -17.47 -16.80 -0.20
C ARG A 49 -17.72 -15.65 0.77
N GLU A 50 -18.02 -15.97 2.02
CA GLU A 50 -18.24 -14.96 3.05
C GLU A 50 -16.92 -14.28 3.42
N LEU A 51 -15.87 -15.05 3.64
CA LEU A 51 -14.56 -14.53 4.00
C LEU A 51 -13.99 -13.59 2.93
N MET A 52 -14.16 -13.91 1.65
CA MET A 52 -13.81 -13.01 0.54
C MET A 52 -14.61 -11.70 0.59
N ARG A 53 -15.91 -11.75 0.92
CA ARG A 53 -16.76 -10.56 1.03
C ARG A 53 -16.34 -9.67 2.20
N VAL A 54 -16.10 -10.27 3.36
CA VAL A 54 -15.67 -9.56 4.58
C VAL A 54 -14.29 -8.94 4.37
N ALA A 55 -13.34 -9.70 3.82
CA ALA A 55 -11.97 -9.24 3.50
C ALA A 55 -11.88 -8.34 2.26
N LYS A 56 -13.01 -7.98 1.63
CA LYS A 56 -13.07 -7.15 0.41
C LYS A 56 -12.21 -7.69 -0.75
N ILE A 57 -12.08 -9.01 -0.86
CA ILE A 57 -11.35 -9.69 -1.94
C ILE A 57 -12.34 -10.13 -3.02
N GLY A 58 -12.27 -9.52 -4.21
CA GLY A 58 -13.10 -9.92 -5.34
C GLY A 58 -12.58 -11.15 -6.10
N SER A 59 -11.26 -11.37 -6.10
CA SER A 59 -10.64 -12.43 -6.91
C SER A 59 -10.37 -13.72 -6.13
N LYS A 60 -10.82 -14.83 -6.72
CA LYS A 60 -10.57 -16.19 -6.24
C LYS A 60 -9.08 -16.52 -6.13
N SER A 61 -8.26 -16.09 -7.09
CA SER A 61 -6.82 -16.36 -7.10
C SER A 61 -6.09 -15.53 -6.04
N THR A 62 -6.51 -14.28 -5.83
CA THR A 62 -5.95 -13.42 -4.78
C THR A 62 -6.22 -14.01 -3.40
N TYR A 63 -7.44 -14.47 -3.13
CA TYR A 63 -7.77 -15.14 -1.87
C TYR A 63 -6.84 -16.32 -1.59
N HIS A 64 -6.69 -17.22 -2.57
CA HIS A 64 -5.88 -18.43 -2.43
C HIS A 64 -4.39 -18.11 -2.23
N ARG A 65 -3.87 -17.12 -2.96
CA ARG A 65 -2.49 -16.65 -2.76
C ARG A 65 -2.31 -16.07 -1.36
N CYS A 66 -3.22 -15.20 -0.92
CA CYS A 66 -3.10 -14.54 0.37
C CYS A 66 -3.20 -15.53 1.55
N VAL A 67 -4.13 -16.49 1.51
CA VAL A 67 -4.25 -17.49 2.58
C VAL A 67 -3.04 -18.42 2.63
N THR A 68 -2.51 -18.83 1.47
CA THR A 68 -1.28 -19.66 1.39
C THR A 68 -0.06 -18.89 1.89
N ASN A 69 0.03 -17.60 1.58
CA ASN A 69 1.11 -16.76 2.09
C ASN A 69 1.04 -16.63 3.62
N LEU A 70 -0.13 -16.34 4.18
CA LEU A 70 -0.33 -16.26 5.64
C LEU A 70 0.00 -17.58 6.35
N ASP A 71 -0.32 -18.71 5.71
CA ASP A 71 0.07 -20.06 6.15
C ASP A 71 1.60 -20.24 6.14
N SER A 72 2.24 -19.90 5.02
CA SER A 72 3.70 -20.00 4.86
C SER A 72 4.50 -19.10 5.81
N TRP A 73 3.89 -18.02 6.31
CA TRP A 73 4.50 -17.08 7.24
C TRP A 73 4.13 -17.35 8.70
N ASN A 74 3.45 -18.47 8.97
CA ASN A 74 3.04 -18.91 10.31
C ASN A 74 2.12 -17.92 11.04
N TYR A 75 1.32 -17.13 10.30
CA TYR A 75 0.25 -16.33 10.90
C TYR A 75 -1.01 -17.17 11.18
N LEU A 76 -1.19 -18.25 10.44
CA LEU A 76 -2.25 -19.23 10.58
C LEU A 76 -1.78 -20.58 10.04
N THR A 77 -2.57 -21.62 10.23
CA THR A 77 -2.45 -22.91 9.54
C THR A 77 -3.70 -23.13 8.70
N TYR A 78 -3.52 -23.35 7.40
CA TYR A 78 -4.61 -23.50 6.43
C TYR A 78 -4.82 -24.97 6.04
N PHE A 79 -6.02 -25.48 6.26
CA PHE A 79 -6.43 -26.82 5.85
C PHE A 79 -7.45 -26.71 4.70
N PRO A 80 -6.99 -26.80 3.44
CA PRO A 80 -7.88 -26.69 2.28
C PRO A 80 -8.89 -27.84 2.26
N SER A 81 -10.08 -27.53 1.77
CA SER A 81 -11.15 -28.51 1.58
C SER A 81 -11.83 -28.27 0.25
N ASN A 82 -12.02 -29.34 -0.51
CA ASN A 82 -12.73 -29.32 -1.78
C ASN A 82 -14.25 -29.50 -1.61
N ASN A 83 -14.72 -29.72 -0.37
CA ASN A 83 -16.13 -29.94 -0.10
C ASN A 83 -16.87 -28.61 0.10
N PRO A 84 -17.81 -28.23 -0.78
CA PRO A 84 -18.55 -26.97 -0.68
C PRO A 84 -19.42 -26.85 0.58
N TYR A 85 -19.75 -27.95 1.24
CA TYR A 85 -20.58 -27.98 2.46
C TYR A 85 -19.77 -27.99 3.75
N LYS A 86 -18.49 -28.36 3.72
CA LYS A 86 -17.65 -28.45 4.92
C LYS A 86 -16.71 -27.25 5.11
N GLY A 87 -16.59 -26.34 4.14
CA GLY A 87 -15.69 -25.18 4.23
C GLY A 87 -14.22 -25.58 4.36
N SER A 88 -13.30 -24.62 4.21
CA SER A 88 -11.90 -24.86 4.58
C SER A 88 -11.75 -24.72 6.10
N LYS A 89 -10.79 -25.40 6.70
CA LYS A 89 -10.53 -25.29 8.14
C LYS A 89 -9.28 -24.42 8.36
N ILE A 90 -9.31 -23.59 9.39
CA ILE A 90 -8.20 -22.70 9.75
C ILE A 90 -7.93 -22.80 11.24
N LYS A 91 -6.64 -22.73 11.58
CA LYS A 91 -6.14 -22.55 12.94
C LYS A 91 -5.33 -21.26 12.99
N MET A 92 -5.67 -20.32 13.88
CA MET A 92 -4.94 -19.06 13.99
C MET A 92 -3.70 -19.26 14.86
N ALA A 93 -2.58 -18.59 14.52
CA ALA A 93 -1.40 -18.59 15.38
C ALA A 93 -1.61 -17.65 16.57
N ILE A 94 -1.24 -18.10 17.76
CA ILE A 94 -1.26 -17.27 18.97
C ILE A 94 0.05 -16.47 19.01
N ILE A 95 -0.05 -15.17 18.75
CA ILE A 95 1.10 -14.26 18.72
C ILE A 95 1.19 -13.53 20.06
N GLY A 96 2.31 -13.68 20.78
CA GLY A 96 2.66 -12.79 21.89
C GLY A 96 2.01 -13.08 23.25
N THR A 97 1.55 -14.31 23.52
CA THR A 97 1.21 -14.70 24.90
C THR A 97 2.48 -15.04 25.68
N SER A 98 3.26 -14.04 26.04
CA SER A 98 4.04 -14.14 27.27
C SER A 98 3.01 -14.03 28.41
N ASP A 99 2.92 -15.04 29.28
CA ASP A 99 2.03 -15.04 30.45
C ASP A 99 2.41 -14.00 31.51
N GLU A 100 3.24 -13.01 31.16
CA GLU A 100 3.47 -11.83 31.97
C GLU A 100 2.13 -11.08 32.08
N PRO A 101 1.58 -10.91 33.30
CA PRO A 101 0.57 -9.90 33.53
C PRO A 101 1.27 -8.56 33.31
N ASP A 102 1.27 -8.09 32.06
CA ASP A 102 1.69 -6.74 31.74
C ASP A 102 0.69 -5.82 32.42
N MET A 103 1.04 -5.45 33.65
CA MET A 103 0.57 -4.29 34.38
C MET A 103 1.18 -3.07 33.68
N GLY A 104 0.90 -2.97 32.38
CA GLY A 104 1.38 -1.92 31.51
C GLY A 104 0.73 -0.63 31.97
N ARG A 105 1.52 0.20 32.66
CA ARG A 105 1.30 1.62 32.97
C ARG A 105 -0.14 2.08 32.78
N TYR A 106 -0.93 1.97 33.84
CA TYR A 106 -2.11 2.81 34.00
C TYR A 106 -1.64 4.27 33.94
N ASP A 107 -1.93 4.96 32.85
CA ASP A 107 -1.69 6.39 32.72
C ASP A 107 -2.97 7.10 33.16
N PRO A 108 -3.04 7.63 34.40
CA PRO A 108 -4.27 8.21 34.97
C PRO A 108 -4.83 9.36 34.10
N ILE A 109 -3.99 9.96 33.27
CA ILE A 109 -4.36 11.00 32.32
C ILE A 109 -5.32 10.47 31.25
N LEU A 110 -5.12 9.25 30.74
CA LEU A 110 -5.98 8.66 29.71
C LEU A 110 -7.36 8.28 30.28
N GLU A 111 -7.42 7.86 31.55
CA GLU A 111 -8.69 7.61 32.25
C GLU A 111 -9.46 8.93 32.44
N GLN A 112 -8.79 9.99 32.93
CA GLN A 112 -9.39 11.31 33.09
C GLN A 112 -9.89 11.92 31.77
N LEU A 113 -9.16 11.75 30.67
CA LEU A 113 -9.59 12.21 29.35
C LEU A 113 -10.78 11.40 28.80
N ALA A 114 -10.85 10.10 29.11
CA ALA A 114 -11.98 9.26 28.75
C ALA A 114 -13.23 9.60 29.57
N GLU A 115 -13.07 9.99 30.82
CA GLU A 115 -14.16 10.50 31.67
C GLU A 115 -14.66 11.88 31.23
N GLU A 116 -13.76 12.76 30.76
CA GLU A 116 -14.09 14.08 30.22
C GLU A 116 -14.81 14.01 28.86
N TYR A 117 -14.61 12.92 28.11
CA TYR A 117 -15.32 12.67 26.86
C TYR A 117 -16.78 12.27 27.14
N HIS A 118 -17.66 13.26 27.24
CA HIS A 118 -19.10 13.06 27.18
C HIS A 118 -19.55 13.13 25.71
N PRO A 119 -19.87 11.99 25.04
CA PRO A 119 -20.54 12.07 23.75
C PRO A 119 -21.81 12.89 23.94
N ILE A 120 -22.03 13.89 23.08
CA ILE A 120 -23.24 14.71 23.08
C ILE A 120 -24.46 13.77 23.12
N ARG A 121 -25.12 13.72 24.29
CA ARG A 121 -26.39 13.01 24.49
C ARG A 121 -27.57 13.93 24.18
N GLU A 122 -27.42 14.86 23.25
CA GLU A 122 -28.60 15.52 22.70
C GLU A 122 -29.40 14.45 21.95
N PRO A 123 -30.63 14.15 22.39
CA PRO A 123 -31.54 13.40 21.55
C PRO A 123 -31.74 14.26 20.30
N VAL A 124 -31.39 13.74 19.13
CA VAL A 124 -31.77 14.36 17.86
C VAL A 124 -33.30 14.33 17.77
N VAL A 125 -33.95 15.37 18.30
CA VAL A 125 -35.38 15.62 18.17
C VAL A 125 -35.59 16.02 16.71
N GLY A 126 -36.12 15.08 15.92
CA GLY A 126 -36.45 15.33 14.51
C GLY A 126 -36.36 14.15 13.57
N GLN A 127 -35.88 12.97 13.98
CA GLN A 127 -35.98 11.78 13.14
C GLN A 127 -37.32 11.07 13.35
N HIS A 128 -38.26 11.34 12.44
CA HIS A 128 -39.47 10.54 12.29
C HIS A 128 -39.10 9.07 12.06
N ARG A 129 -39.39 8.23 13.06
CA ARG A 129 -39.46 6.78 12.89
C ARG A 129 -40.54 6.45 11.86
N PRO A 130 -40.26 5.73 10.77
CA PRO A 130 -41.33 5.13 10.00
C PRO A 130 -41.95 4.02 10.86
N LYS A 131 -43.20 4.23 11.28
CA LYS A 131 -44.05 3.20 11.88
C LYS A 131 -44.37 2.15 10.81
N ASN A 132 -44.19 0.88 11.18
CA ASN A 132 -44.75 -0.26 10.47
C ASN A 132 -46.28 -0.13 10.47
N GLY A 133 -46.84 0.42 9.40
CA GLY A 133 -48.24 0.34 9.04
C GLY A 133 -48.30 -0.11 7.58
N GLN A 134 -49.04 -1.17 7.30
CA GLN A 134 -49.35 -1.56 5.92
C GLN A 134 -50.11 -0.41 5.25
N VAL A 135 -49.46 0.26 4.29
CA VAL A 135 -50.12 1.19 3.38
C VAL A 135 -50.24 0.47 2.05
N VAL A 136 -51.50 0.26 1.64
CA VAL A 136 -51.85 -0.17 0.29
C VAL A 136 -51.50 1.00 -0.63
N ASP A 137 -50.39 0.88 -1.35
CA ASP A 137 -50.01 1.86 -2.37
C ASP A 137 -50.37 1.29 -3.74
N SER A 138 -51.50 1.77 -4.26
CA SER A 138 -51.86 1.64 -5.66
C SER A 138 -50.96 2.59 -6.45
N ASN A 139 -49.80 2.13 -6.92
CA ASN A 139 -49.15 2.59 -8.16
C ASN A 139 -47.89 1.75 -8.47
N ARG A 140 -48.01 0.94 -9.52
CA ARG A 140 -46.93 0.17 -10.14
C ARG A 140 -46.01 1.10 -10.94
N PRO A 141 -44.67 0.97 -10.81
CA PRO A 141 -43.79 1.35 -11.91
C PRO A 141 -43.14 0.11 -12.53
N VAL A 142 -43.27 0.14 -13.85
CA VAL A 142 -42.68 -0.69 -14.90
C VAL A 142 -41.18 -0.89 -14.71
N SER A 143 -40.73 -2.08 -15.09
CA SER A 143 -39.33 -2.50 -15.24
C SER A 143 -38.48 -1.47 -16.01
N GLY A 144 -37.61 -0.77 -15.29
CA GLY A 144 -36.48 -0.03 -15.85
C GLY A 144 -35.20 -0.53 -15.17
N GLN A 145 -34.36 -1.24 -15.92
CA GLN A 145 -33.02 -1.59 -15.44
C GLN A 145 -32.22 -0.30 -15.29
N ALA A 146 -31.79 0.02 -14.06
CA ALA A 146 -30.86 1.10 -13.83
C ALA A 146 -29.48 0.71 -14.38
N LEU A 147 -29.03 1.41 -15.42
CA LEU A 147 -27.66 1.34 -15.92
C LEU A 147 -26.75 1.96 -14.86
N VAL A 148 -26.20 1.14 -13.97
CA VAL A 148 -25.26 1.60 -12.94
C VAL A 148 -23.94 1.93 -13.64
N SER A 149 -23.51 3.19 -13.53
CA SER A 149 -22.18 3.61 -14.00
C SER A 149 -21.10 2.79 -13.29
N THR A 150 -20.25 2.16 -14.09
CA THR A 150 -19.08 1.40 -13.64
C THR A 150 -18.27 2.23 -12.64
N ILE A 151 -18.37 1.92 -11.35
CA ILE A 151 -17.59 2.59 -10.31
C ILE A 151 -16.14 2.13 -10.50
N ASN A 152 -15.35 3.00 -11.12
CA ASN A 152 -13.93 2.82 -11.33
C ASN A 152 -13.22 2.63 -9.99
N ASN A 153 -12.33 1.64 -9.98
CA ASN A 153 -11.33 1.39 -8.95
C ASN A 153 -10.70 2.70 -8.46
N THR A 154 -10.93 3.05 -7.20
CA THR A 154 -10.09 4.00 -6.47
C THR A 154 -8.74 3.34 -6.24
N LYS A 155 -7.89 3.29 -7.27
CA LYS A 155 -6.44 3.28 -7.06
C LYS A 155 -6.18 4.51 -6.18
N GLN A 156 -5.66 4.32 -4.97
CA GLN A 156 -4.89 5.39 -4.35
C GLN A 156 -3.68 5.63 -5.25
N VAL A 157 -3.87 6.49 -6.24
CA VAL A 157 -2.75 7.19 -6.86
C VAL A 157 -2.33 8.16 -5.78
N ASN A 158 -1.22 7.86 -5.10
CA ASN A 158 -0.56 8.81 -4.22
C ASN A 158 -0.18 10.03 -5.07
N ASN A 159 -1.10 10.99 -5.17
CA ASN A 159 -0.89 12.24 -5.88
C ASN A 159 -0.05 13.17 -5.01
N LEU A 160 1.22 12.81 -4.78
CA LEU A 160 2.23 13.75 -4.28
C LEU A 160 2.74 14.53 -5.50
N LYS A 161 1.90 15.43 -6.02
CA LYS A 161 2.17 16.22 -7.23
C LYS A 161 3.43 17.07 -7.09
N GLN A 162 3.66 17.60 -5.88
CA GLN A 162 4.80 18.44 -5.55
C GLN A 162 5.24 18.16 -4.10
N PRO A 163 6.52 18.31 -3.78
CA PRO A 163 6.98 18.28 -2.39
C PRO A 163 6.35 19.40 -1.59
N LYS A 164 6.14 19.18 -0.28
CA LYS A 164 5.61 20.19 0.66
C LYS A 164 6.67 21.25 1.02
N GLY A 165 7.39 21.76 0.02
CA GLY A 165 8.54 22.65 0.15
C GLY A 165 9.90 21.95 -0.05
N TRP A 166 10.93 22.76 -0.27
CA TRP A 166 12.32 22.32 -0.50
C TRP A 166 12.90 21.46 0.64
N GLN A 167 12.51 21.72 1.90
CA GLN A 167 12.95 20.93 3.05
C GLN A 167 12.55 19.45 2.94
N ALA A 168 11.33 19.18 2.47
CA ALA A 168 10.84 17.80 2.29
C ALA A 168 11.64 17.03 1.24
N VAL A 169 12.22 17.73 0.25
CA VAL A 169 13.13 17.13 -0.74
C VAL A 169 14.48 16.84 -0.09
N ILE A 170 15.03 17.80 0.67
CA ILE A 170 16.32 17.64 1.33
C ILE A 170 16.27 16.47 2.32
N ASP A 171 15.24 16.40 3.16
CA ASP A 171 15.06 15.32 4.13
C ASP A 171 14.96 13.95 3.41
N PHE A 172 14.30 13.89 2.26
CA PHE A 172 14.20 12.67 1.45
C PHE A 172 15.56 12.24 0.86
N PHE A 173 16.40 13.19 0.44
CA PHE A 173 17.74 12.88 -0.06
C PHE A 173 18.66 12.39 1.08
N ILE A 174 18.59 13.02 2.26
CA ILE A 174 19.34 12.59 3.45
C ILE A 174 18.88 11.19 3.90
N GLU A 175 17.57 10.92 3.93
CA GLU A 175 17.00 9.60 4.25
C GLU A 175 17.53 8.51 3.30
N LYS A 176 17.76 8.85 2.03
CA LYS A 176 18.34 7.95 1.02
C LYS A 176 19.88 7.91 1.02
N GLY A 177 20.55 8.63 1.92
CA GLY A 177 22.00 8.65 2.05
C GLY A 177 22.73 9.55 1.05
N PHE A 178 22.03 10.50 0.42
CA PHE A 178 22.60 11.49 -0.50
C PHE A 178 22.86 12.83 0.21
N ASN A 179 23.72 13.67 -0.38
CA ASN A 179 24.05 14.96 0.20
C ASN A 179 22.85 15.94 0.07
N ALA A 180 22.69 16.81 1.05
CA ALA A 180 21.64 17.84 1.06
C ALA A 180 21.76 18.78 -0.16
N GLU A 181 22.98 19.01 -0.64
CA GLU A 181 23.25 19.84 -1.82
C GLU A 181 22.68 19.23 -3.12
N GLU A 182 22.65 17.90 -3.26
CA GLU A 182 22.00 17.26 -4.41
C GLU A 182 20.49 17.43 -4.37
N GLY A 183 19.89 17.36 -3.18
CA GLY A 183 18.47 17.60 -2.99
C GLY A 183 18.07 19.04 -3.37
N LYS A 184 18.92 20.01 -3.02
CA LYS A 184 18.72 21.42 -3.41
C LYS A 184 18.80 21.60 -4.93
N LYS A 185 19.80 21.03 -5.59
CA LYS A 185 19.95 21.05 -7.06
C LYS A 185 18.76 20.41 -7.77
N PHE A 186 18.24 19.31 -7.24
CA PHE A 186 17.04 18.65 -7.76
C PHE A 186 15.81 19.57 -7.68
N PHE A 187 15.60 20.21 -6.54
CA PHE A 187 14.46 21.11 -6.34
C PHE A 187 14.50 22.30 -7.31
N GLU A 188 15.64 23.00 -7.40
CA GLU A 188 15.81 24.15 -8.31
C GLU A 188 15.58 23.77 -9.78
N TYR A 189 16.05 22.59 -10.21
CA TYR A 189 15.87 22.09 -11.57
C TYR A 189 14.40 21.86 -11.93
N TYR A 190 13.60 21.31 -11.01
CA TYR A 190 12.18 21.06 -11.26
C TYR A 190 11.29 22.26 -10.97
N GLU A 191 11.73 23.19 -10.12
CA GLU A 191 11.07 24.47 -9.87
C GLU A 191 11.10 25.36 -11.12
N THR A 192 12.25 25.49 -11.78
CA THR A 192 12.38 26.23 -13.06
C THR A 192 11.56 25.63 -14.21
N ARG A 193 11.21 24.35 -14.10
CA ARG A 193 10.37 23.61 -15.08
C ARG A 193 8.92 23.47 -14.63
N ASN A 194 8.50 24.23 -13.63
CA ASN A 194 7.14 24.20 -13.08
C ASN A 194 6.63 22.78 -12.75
N TRP A 195 7.53 21.89 -12.32
CA TRP A 195 7.22 20.49 -12.04
C TRP A 195 6.54 19.75 -13.21
N GLN A 196 7.02 19.98 -14.44
CA GLN A 196 6.56 19.30 -15.64
C GLN A 196 7.66 18.40 -16.24
N THR A 197 7.22 17.32 -16.92
CA THR A 197 8.09 16.46 -17.74
C THR A 197 8.46 17.19 -19.04
N SER A 198 9.50 16.73 -19.77
CA SER A 198 9.88 17.29 -21.09
C SER A 198 8.71 17.44 -22.05
N ASP A 199 7.71 16.57 -21.92
CA ASP A 199 6.53 16.50 -22.79
C ASP A 199 5.41 17.45 -22.33
N GLY A 200 5.67 18.35 -21.39
CA GLY A 200 4.71 19.34 -20.85
C GLY A 200 3.67 18.77 -19.89
N LYS A 201 3.77 17.50 -19.50
CA LYS A 201 2.84 16.84 -18.56
C LYS A 201 3.28 17.06 -17.11
N GLU A 202 2.32 17.35 -16.23
CA GLU A 202 2.54 17.45 -14.78
C GLU A 202 3.12 16.16 -14.19
N ILE A 203 4.09 16.32 -13.30
CA ILE A 203 4.70 15.22 -12.55
C ILE A 203 3.68 14.65 -11.56
N ARG A 204 3.50 13.33 -11.59
CA ARG A 204 2.59 12.62 -10.67
C ARG A 204 3.23 12.22 -9.36
N ASP A 205 4.53 11.91 -9.38
CA ASP A 205 5.30 11.46 -8.23
C ASP A 205 6.72 12.01 -8.30
N TRP A 206 6.99 13.05 -7.49
CA TRP A 206 8.32 13.67 -7.43
C TRP A 206 9.37 12.76 -6.77
N ARG A 207 8.96 11.83 -5.90
CA ARG A 207 9.90 10.91 -5.23
C ARG A 207 10.51 9.94 -6.24
N ALA A 208 9.72 9.46 -7.20
CA ALA A 208 10.20 8.62 -8.29
C ALA A 208 11.21 9.34 -9.22
N LEU A 209 11.06 10.65 -9.39
CA LEU A 209 12.03 11.46 -10.13
C LEU A 209 13.30 11.69 -9.32
N ALA A 210 13.17 11.93 -8.02
CA ALA A 210 14.30 12.07 -7.12
C ALA A 210 15.15 10.78 -7.08
N THR A 211 14.53 9.60 -7.04
CA THR A 211 15.26 8.33 -7.12
C THR A 211 15.96 8.12 -8.47
N ASN A 212 15.35 8.54 -9.58
CA ASN A 212 16.01 8.50 -10.89
C ASN A 212 17.20 9.50 -10.96
N TRP A 213 17.03 10.70 -10.40
CA TRP A 213 18.09 11.70 -10.29
C TRP A 213 19.30 11.16 -9.53
N MET A 214 19.06 10.56 -8.36
CA MET A 214 20.07 9.87 -7.55
C MET A 214 20.76 8.74 -8.32
N GLY A 215 20.00 7.91 -9.05
CA GLY A 215 20.56 6.84 -9.87
C GLY A 215 21.48 7.37 -10.97
N ARG A 216 21.13 8.50 -11.60
CA ARG A 216 21.97 9.16 -12.60
C ARG A 216 23.24 9.74 -11.98
N THR A 217 23.15 10.44 -10.84
CA THR A 217 24.34 11.00 -10.18
C THR A 217 25.33 9.92 -9.76
N GLU A 218 24.84 8.77 -9.25
CA GLU A 218 25.70 7.61 -8.96
C GLU A 218 26.39 7.02 -10.20
N LEU A 219 25.68 6.91 -11.33
CA LEU A 219 26.24 6.39 -12.57
C LEU A 219 27.35 7.32 -13.10
N TYR A 220 27.12 8.64 -13.11
CA TYR A 220 28.15 9.61 -13.48
C TYR A 220 29.33 9.64 -12.49
N ALA A 221 29.09 9.41 -11.19
CA ALA A 221 30.16 9.28 -10.20
C ALA A 221 30.99 7.98 -10.38
N LYS A 222 30.35 6.89 -10.83
CA LYS A 222 31.02 5.62 -11.16
C LYS A 222 31.80 5.69 -12.47
N GLU A 223 31.29 6.38 -13.49
CA GLU A 223 31.96 6.61 -14.77
C GLU A 223 33.12 7.61 -14.67
N ASN A 224 33.02 8.63 -13.82
CA ASN A 224 34.07 9.64 -13.61
C ASN A 224 35.13 9.25 -12.58
N LYS A 225 35.18 7.99 -12.10
CA LYS A 225 36.39 7.51 -11.42
C LYS A 225 37.52 7.55 -12.45
N PRO A 226 38.63 8.27 -12.21
CA PRO A 226 39.74 8.30 -13.15
C PRO A 226 40.31 6.89 -13.25
N ASN A 227 39.98 6.20 -14.33
CA ASN A 227 40.61 4.95 -14.70
C ASN A 227 42.08 5.30 -14.99
N LYS A 228 42.96 5.08 -14.00
CA LYS A 228 44.41 4.92 -14.23
C LYS A 228 44.62 3.61 -15.00
N LYS A 229 44.20 3.58 -16.25
CA LYS A 229 44.66 2.61 -17.24
C LYS A 229 45.09 3.41 -18.45
N GLN A 230 46.38 3.33 -18.74
CA GLN A 230 47.04 3.95 -19.88
C GLN A 230 46.18 3.80 -21.14
N ALA A 231 46.02 4.89 -21.87
CA ALA A 231 45.42 4.88 -23.19
C ALA A 231 46.26 3.98 -24.11
N SER A 232 45.83 2.74 -24.31
CA SER A 232 46.34 1.91 -25.39
C SER A 232 45.81 2.52 -26.70
N GLN A 233 46.67 3.19 -27.45
CA GLN A 233 46.42 3.56 -28.84
C GLN A 233 46.14 2.29 -29.64
N ILE A 234 44.87 1.94 -29.78
CA ILE A 234 44.41 0.94 -30.73
C ILE A 234 43.87 1.71 -31.93
N LYS A 235 44.60 1.55 -33.04
CA LYS A 235 44.42 2.21 -34.34
C LYS A 235 43.01 1.98 -34.86
N ASP A 236 42.30 3.07 -35.11
CA ASP A 236 41.05 3.05 -35.87
C ASP A 236 41.37 3.06 -37.38
N ASN A 237 40.90 2.03 -38.10
CA ASN A 237 41.25 1.73 -39.49
C ASN A 237 40.29 2.41 -40.50
N LEU A 238 40.01 3.69 -40.31
CA LEU A 238 39.22 4.48 -41.25
C LEU A 238 39.95 5.78 -41.60
N ARG A 239 40.98 5.68 -42.46
CA ARG A 239 41.48 6.83 -43.22
C ARG A 239 40.70 6.95 -44.51
N THR A 240 39.85 7.97 -44.61
CA THR A 240 39.39 8.47 -45.92
C THR A 240 40.23 9.68 -46.28
N THR A 241 41.02 9.59 -47.35
CA THR A 241 41.74 10.74 -47.93
C THR A 241 40.79 11.42 -48.91
N LYS A 242 40.16 12.52 -48.51
CA LYS A 242 39.41 13.38 -49.43
C LYS A 242 40.40 14.19 -50.25
N ASN A 243 40.76 13.69 -51.42
CA ASN A 243 41.25 14.53 -52.50
C ASN A 243 40.67 14.01 -53.81
N LYS A 244 39.58 14.63 -54.28
CA LYS A 244 38.97 14.36 -55.60
C LYS A 244 38.99 15.69 -56.35
N ASP A 245 39.82 15.74 -57.38
CA ASP A 245 39.88 16.84 -58.34
C ASP A 245 38.77 16.64 -59.38
N TYR A 246 37.88 17.62 -59.50
CA TYR A 246 36.71 17.61 -60.39
C TYR A 246 36.96 18.38 -61.70
N GLY A 247 38.23 18.54 -62.10
CA GLY A 247 38.65 19.35 -63.25
C GLY A 247 38.73 18.66 -64.61
N GLN A 248 38.12 17.49 -64.85
CA GLN A 248 38.15 16.85 -66.18
C GLN A 248 36.75 16.42 -66.65
N PRO A 249 36.31 16.84 -67.86
CA PRO A 249 35.06 16.36 -68.45
C PRO A 249 35.24 14.91 -68.97
N LEU A 250 34.14 14.16 -68.90
CA LEU A 250 34.00 12.75 -69.28
C LEU A 250 34.35 12.46 -70.74
#